data_AF-A0A370DWG7-F1
#
_entry.id   AF-A0A370DWG7-F1
#
_cell.length_a   1.000
_cell.length_b   1.000
_cell.length_c   1.000
_cell.angle_alpha   90.00
_cell.angle_beta   90.00
_cell.angle_gamma   90.00
#
_symmetry.space_group_name_H-M   'P 1'
#
loop_
_entity.id
_entity.type
_entity.pdbx_description
1 polymer ?
#
loop_
_entity_poly.entity_id
_entity_poly.type
_entity_poly.pdbx_seq_one_letter_code
_entity_poly.pdbx_strand_id
1 'polypeptide(L)'
;MSREERLRKAVRIISERGLPPLAFFGHTHLTKATRIQEDGRLIPLGDGEIELQDDGVLLVNVGTVGEPRGEVKWASYVLYDPDAGKVTFRRVEFDHETSWQRSIEQQVAPEALK
;
A
#
# COMPACT_ATOMS: atom_id res chain seq x y z
N MET A 1 13.99 20.80 12.73
CA MET A 1 13.18 19.64 13.12
C MET A 1 13.63 18.42 12.33
N SER A 2 14.12 17.39 13.01
CA SER A 2 14.60 16.13 12.45
C SER A 2 13.45 15.29 11.87
N ARG A 3 13.80 14.22 11.15
CA ARG A 3 12.82 13.26 10.61
C ARG A 3 12.01 12.59 11.71
N GLU A 4 12.66 12.12 12.77
CA GLU A 4 12.00 11.46 13.90
C GLU A 4 11.07 12.41 14.66
N GLU A 5 11.46 13.68 14.82
CA GLU A 5 10.59 14.70 15.42
C GLU A 5 9.32 14.94 14.59
N ARG A 6 9.43 14.93 13.24
CA ARG A 6 8.27 15.01 12.34
C ARG A 6 7.35 13.81 12.48
N LEU A 7 7.91 12.61 12.57
CA LEU A 7 7.16 11.36 12.72
C LEU A 7 6.44 11.30 14.06
N ARG A 8 7.13 11.61 15.17
CA ARG A 8 6.50 11.75 16.50
C ARG A 8 5.35 12.73 16.49
N LYS A 9 5.56 13.91 15.89
CA LYS A 9 4.50 14.91 15.75
C LYS A 9 3.30 14.38 14.96
N ALA A 10 3.54 13.62 13.88
CA ALA A 10 2.46 13.04 13.08
C ALA A 10 1.65 12.00 13.87
N VAL A 11 2.31 11.05 14.54
CA VAL A 11 1.65 10.05 15.40
C VAL A 11 0.83 10.74 16.49
N ARG A 12 1.41 11.75 17.15
CA ARG A 12 0.71 12.53 18.17
C ARG A 12 -0.55 13.21 17.62
N ILE A 13 -0.47 13.85 16.45
CA ILE A 13 -1.64 14.51 15.82
C ILE A 13 -2.74 13.50 15.48
N ILE A 14 -2.37 12.32 14.99
CA ILE A 14 -3.34 11.25 14.68
C ILE A 14 -4.07 10.83 15.95
N SER A 15 -3.33 10.55 17.01
CA SER A 15 -3.87 10.17 18.32
C SER A 15 -4.73 11.28 18.95
N GLU A 16 -4.21 12.52 19.06
CA GLU A 16 -4.91 13.66 19.67
C GLU A 16 -6.22 14.01 18.94
N ARG A 17 -6.32 13.72 17.65
CA ARG A 17 -7.51 13.96 16.84
C ARG A 17 -8.46 12.77 16.78
N GLY A 18 -8.12 11.64 17.42
CA GLY A 18 -8.89 10.41 17.35
C GLY A 18 -8.98 9.83 15.93
N LEU A 19 -7.98 10.07 15.09
CA LEU A 19 -7.91 9.49 13.76
C LEU A 19 -7.45 8.03 13.84
N PRO A 20 -7.91 7.14 12.93
CA PRO A 20 -7.46 5.76 12.93
C PRO A 20 -5.92 5.66 12.80
N PRO A 21 -5.25 4.81 13.60
CA PRO A 21 -3.80 4.58 13.53
C PRO A 21 -3.41 3.70 12.33
N LEU A 22 -4.12 3.82 11.22
CA LEU A 22 -4.00 3.00 10.02
C LEU A 22 -4.24 3.87 8.79
N ALA A 23 -3.30 3.84 7.84
CA ALA A 23 -3.44 4.53 6.57
C ALA A 23 -3.06 3.62 5.40
N PHE A 24 -3.99 3.45 4.47
CA PHE A 24 -3.78 2.78 3.20
C PHE A 24 -3.39 3.78 2.13
N PHE A 25 -2.42 3.42 1.29
CA PHE A 25 -1.99 4.24 0.16
C PHE A 25 -1.53 3.36 -1.00
N GLY A 26 -1.29 3.98 -2.17
CA GLY A 26 -0.85 3.30 -3.38
C GLY A 26 0.20 4.12 -4.12
N HIS A 27 -0.04 4.38 -5.41
CA HIS A 27 0.79 5.22 -6.30
C HIS A 27 2.14 4.63 -6.73
N THR A 28 2.87 3.95 -5.84
CA THR A 28 4.20 3.40 -6.18
C THR A 28 4.15 2.03 -6.84
N HIS A 29 3.01 1.34 -6.75
CA HIS A 29 2.79 -0.03 -7.25
C HIS A 29 3.59 -1.10 -6.48
N LEU A 30 4.12 -0.77 -5.29
CA LEU A 30 4.87 -1.70 -4.45
C LEU A 30 4.06 -2.10 -3.22
N THR A 31 4.07 -3.39 -2.89
CA THR A 31 3.52 -3.88 -1.62
C THR A 31 4.51 -3.59 -0.49
N LYS A 32 4.08 -2.82 0.51
CA LYS A 32 4.93 -2.52 1.68
C LYS A 32 4.10 -2.05 2.85
N ALA A 33 4.39 -2.58 4.03
CA ALA A 33 3.94 -1.99 5.28
C ALA A 33 5.09 -1.43 6.10
N THR A 34 4.83 -0.34 6.81
CA THR A 34 5.76 0.24 7.77
C THR A 34 4.98 0.81 8.94
N ARG A 35 5.40 0.49 10.15
CA ARG A 35 4.84 1.09 11.36
C ARG A 35 5.70 2.26 11.80
N ILE A 36 5.05 3.37 12.11
CA ILE A 36 5.66 4.50 12.81
C ILE A 36 5.31 4.33 14.28
N GLN A 37 6.29 4.02 15.12
CA GLN A 37 6.07 3.92 16.56
C GLN A 37 5.88 5.31 17.19
N GLU A 38 5.33 5.35 18.40
CA GLU A 38 5.10 6.59 19.16
C GLU A 38 6.38 7.43 19.36
N ASP A 39 7.54 6.79 19.43
CA ASP A 39 8.86 7.44 19.54
C ASP A 39 9.41 7.97 18.20
N GLY A 40 8.68 7.75 17.10
CA GLY A 40 9.02 8.16 15.74
C GLY A 40 9.90 7.17 14.97
N ARG A 41 10.22 6.00 15.53
CA ARG A 41 10.97 4.94 14.85
C ARG A 41 10.11 4.30 13.76
N LEU A 42 10.75 3.92 12.65
CA LEU A 42 10.12 3.20 11.55
C LEU A 42 10.46 1.72 11.61
N ILE A 43 9.43 0.87 11.64
CA ILE A 43 9.54 -0.58 11.62
C ILE A 43 8.99 -1.10 10.30
N PRO A 44 9.84 -1.57 9.37
CA PRO A 44 9.38 -2.28 8.18
C PRO A 44 8.76 -3.62 8.57
N LEU A 45 7.57 -3.92 8.06
CA LEU A 45 6.82 -5.15 8.42
C LEU A 45 6.68 -6.14 7.26
N GLY A 46 7.13 -5.77 6.04
CA GLY A 46 6.97 -6.59 4.84
C GLY A 46 5.57 -6.51 4.24
N ASP A 47 5.15 -7.57 3.57
CA ASP A 47 3.89 -7.70 2.81
C ASP A 47 3.21 -9.06 3.03
N GLY A 48 3.16 -9.50 4.29
CA GLY A 48 2.48 -10.73 4.74
C GLY A 48 1.14 -10.48 5.44
N GLU A 49 0.91 -11.16 6.56
CA GLU A 49 -0.18 -10.82 7.50
C GLU A 49 0.37 -9.89 8.59
N ILE A 50 -0.34 -8.82 8.88
CA ILE A 50 0.07 -7.78 9.82
C ILE A 50 -1.06 -7.51 10.80
N GLU A 51 -0.75 -7.68 12.08
CA GLU A 51 -1.63 -7.31 13.17
C GLU A 51 -1.64 -5.79 13.36
N LEU A 52 -2.83 -5.25 13.57
CA LEU A 52 -3.01 -3.90 14.09
C LEU A 52 -2.57 -3.90 15.54
N GLN A 53 -1.77 -2.91 15.90
CA GLN A 53 -1.25 -2.73 17.25
C GLN A 53 -1.45 -1.28 17.64
N ASP A 54 -1.72 -1.05 18.92
CA ASP A 54 -1.93 0.28 19.49
C ASP A 54 -0.60 1.00 19.83
N ASP A 55 0.52 0.59 19.20
CA ASP A 55 1.87 1.09 19.49
C ASP A 55 2.38 2.12 18.46
N GLY A 56 1.48 2.69 17.66
CA GLY A 56 1.83 3.70 16.66
C GLY A 56 0.85 3.76 15.49
N VAL A 57 1.36 4.14 14.32
CA VAL A 57 0.57 4.28 13.09
C VAL A 57 1.08 3.30 12.04
N LEU A 58 0.19 2.46 11.53
CA LEU A 58 0.48 1.52 10.45
C LEU A 58 0.23 2.17 9.09
N LEU A 59 1.28 2.25 8.27
CA LEU A 59 1.21 2.68 6.88
C LEU A 59 1.25 1.44 5.98
N VAL A 60 0.22 1.26 5.14
CA VAL A 60 0.08 0.11 4.24
C VAL A 60 0.00 0.59 2.80
N ASN A 61 1.04 0.30 2.01
CA ASN A 61 0.98 0.42 0.57
C ASN A 61 0.40 -0.86 -0.02
N VAL A 62 -0.80 -0.77 -0.60
CA VAL A 62 -1.56 -1.93 -1.08
C VAL A 62 -1.01 -2.52 -2.39
N GLY A 63 -0.08 -1.81 -3.04
CA GLY A 63 0.48 -2.21 -4.33
C GLY A 63 -0.38 -1.73 -5.50
N THR A 64 -0.59 -2.63 -6.45
CA THR A 64 -1.34 -2.39 -7.70
C THR A 64 -2.03 -3.65 -8.17
N VAL A 65 -3.22 -3.49 -8.73
CA VAL A 65 -3.96 -4.58 -9.37
C VAL A 65 -3.52 -4.77 -10.82
N GLY A 66 -3.33 -3.68 -11.58
CA GLY A 66 -3.22 -3.74 -13.04
C GLY A 66 -1.84 -3.44 -13.62
N GLU A 67 -0.93 -2.80 -12.87
CA GLU A 67 0.36 -2.35 -13.44
C GLU A 67 1.56 -2.71 -12.53
N PRO A 68 1.79 -4.01 -12.22
CA PRO A 68 2.90 -4.43 -11.38
C PRO A 68 4.26 -4.08 -12.02
N ARG A 69 5.11 -3.38 -11.27
CA ARG A 69 6.39 -2.84 -11.76
C ARG A 69 7.62 -3.74 -11.51
N GLY A 70 7.43 -4.93 -10.95
CA GLY A 70 8.50 -5.90 -10.68
C GLY A 70 8.66 -6.98 -11.74
N GLU A 71 9.59 -7.91 -11.50
CA GLU A 71 9.78 -9.12 -12.32
C GLU A 71 8.57 -10.06 -12.23
N VAL A 72 8.01 -10.22 -11.03
CA VAL A 72 6.77 -10.98 -10.80
C VAL A 72 5.58 -10.07 -11.06
N LYS A 73 4.84 -10.36 -12.13
CA LYS A 73 3.68 -9.57 -12.61
C LYS A 73 2.36 -10.05 -12.01
N TRP A 74 2.31 -10.20 -10.69
CA TRP A 74 1.06 -10.55 -10.01
C TRP A 74 0.30 -9.30 -9.59
N ALA A 75 -1.03 -9.36 -9.65
CA ALA A 75 -1.90 -8.36 -9.07
C ALA A 75 -1.72 -8.40 -7.55
N SER A 76 -1.82 -7.26 -6.89
CA SER A 76 -1.68 -7.13 -5.44
C SER A 76 -2.81 -6.29 -4.86
N TYR A 77 -3.28 -6.73 -3.70
CA TYR A 77 -4.28 -6.05 -2.89
C TYR A 77 -4.11 -6.47 -1.43
N VAL A 78 -4.91 -5.87 -0.54
CA VAL A 78 -4.96 -6.23 0.87
C VAL A 78 -6.37 -6.58 1.28
N LEU A 79 -6.50 -7.53 2.21
CA LEU A 79 -7.71 -7.75 2.99
C LEU A 79 -7.53 -7.03 4.33
N TYR A 80 -8.48 -6.17 4.67
CA TYR A 80 -8.54 -5.51 5.97
C TYR A 80 -9.69 -6.10 6.78
N ASP A 81 -9.37 -6.65 7.94
CA ASP A 81 -10.32 -7.22 8.89
C ASP A 81 -10.27 -6.39 10.19
N PRO A 82 -11.23 -5.47 10.40
CA PRO A 82 -11.27 -4.64 11.60
C PRO A 82 -11.65 -5.42 12.85
N ASP A 83 -12.43 -6.49 12.72
CA ASP A 83 -12.89 -7.30 13.86
C ASP A 83 -11.75 -8.19 14.38
N ALA A 84 -10.97 -8.78 13.46
CA ALA A 84 -9.77 -9.54 13.80
C ALA A 84 -8.54 -8.65 14.06
N GLY A 85 -8.61 -7.36 13.71
CA GLY A 85 -7.49 -6.43 13.83
C GLY A 85 -6.31 -6.78 12.92
N LYS A 86 -6.56 -7.09 11.64
CA LYS A 86 -5.52 -7.59 10.72
C LYS A 86 -5.57 -6.96 9.33
N VAL A 87 -4.40 -6.85 8.72
CA VAL A 87 -4.20 -6.55 7.29
C VAL A 87 -3.43 -7.70 6.66
N THR A 88 -4.00 -8.33 5.64
CA THR A 88 -3.36 -9.44 4.93
C THR A 88 -3.10 -9.07 3.48
N PHE A 89 -1.85 -9.07 3.08
CA PHE A 89 -1.48 -8.91 1.68
C PHE A 89 -1.82 -10.16 0.88
N ARG A 90 -2.36 -9.94 -0.32
CA ARG A 90 -2.67 -10.99 -1.28
C ARG A 90 -2.06 -10.65 -2.63
N ARG A 91 -1.59 -11.70 -3.29
CA ARG A 91 -1.18 -11.63 -4.68
C ARG A 91 -1.93 -12.67 -5.49
N VAL A 92 -2.29 -12.30 -6.71
CA VAL A 92 -3.04 -13.15 -7.62
C VAL A 92 -2.34 -13.11 -8.97
N GLU A 93 -2.02 -14.29 -9.48
CA GLU A 93 -1.49 -14.44 -10.83
C GLU A 93 -2.57 -14.07 -11.84
N PHE A 94 -2.16 -13.39 -12.90
CA PHE A 94 -3.03 -13.06 -14.02
C PHE A 94 -2.21 -13.03 -15.31
N ASP A 95 -2.91 -13.13 -16.44
CA ASP A 95 -2.29 -12.96 -17.75
C ASP A 95 -1.96 -11.48 -18.01
N HIS A 96 -0.79 -11.07 -17.51
CA HIS A 96 -0.30 -9.70 -17.65
C HIS A 96 -0.09 -9.32 -19.11
N GLU A 97 0.40 -10.23 -19.94
CA GLU A 97 0.71 -9.96 -21.34
C GLU A 97 -0.56 -9.64 -22.13
N THR A 98 -1.56 -10.52 -22.09
CA THR A 98 -2.85 -10.27 -22.76
C THR A 98 -3.53 -9.02 -22.19
N SER A 99 -3.45 -8.81 -20.87
CA SER A 99 -4.04 -7.61 -20.24
C SER A 99 -3.39 -6.33 -20.72
N TRP A 100 -2.06 -6.32 -20.83
CA TRP A 100 -1.29 -5.20 -21.33
C TRP A 100 -1.58 -4.91 -22.81
N GLN A 101 -1.58 -5.95 -23.65
CA GLN A 101 -1.91 -5.83 -25.07
C GLN A 101 -3.28 -5.20 -25.28
N ARG A 102 -4.31 -5.69 -24.59
CA ARG A 102 -5.66 -5.12 -24.64
C ARG A 102 -5.69 -3.67 -24.16
N SER A 103 -4.92 -3.32 -23.13
CA SER A 103 -4.83 -1.94 -22.65
C SER A 103 -4.25 -1.00 -23.70
N ILE A 104 -3.26 -1.44 -24.48
CA ILE A 104 -2.69 -0.63 -25.58
C ILE A 104 -3.71 -0.51 -26.72
N GLU A 105 -4.31 -1.61 -27.15
CA GLU A 105 -5.30 -1.63 -28.24
C GLU A 105 -6.48 -0.68 -27.94
N GLN A 106 -6.91 -0.60 -26.69
CA GLN A 106 -7.98 0.32 -26.28
C GLN A 106 -7.53 1.79 -26.17
N GLN A 107 -6.24 2.05 -25.98
CA GLN A 107 -5.69 3.41 -25.94
C GLN A 107 -5.35 3.96 -27.33
N VAL A 108 -5.12 3.09 -28.31
CA VAL A 108 -4.99 3.48 -29.72
C VAL A 108 -6.39 3.66 -30.30
N ALA A 109 -6.98 4.83 -30.11
CA ALA A 109 -8.14 5.24 -30.91
C ALA A 109 -7.73 5.23 -32.41
N PRO A 110 -8.63 4.86 -33.35
CA PRO A 110 -8.31 4.73 -34.79
C PRO A 110 -7.84 6.01 -35.50
N GLU A 111 -7.69 7.14 -34.80
CA GLU A 111 -7.43 8.46 -35.38
C GLU A 111 -5.94 8.83 -35.47
N ALA A 112 -5.02 8.02 -34.94
CA ALA A 112 -3.58 8.27 -35.02
C ALA A 112 -2.92 7.81 -36.35
N LEU A 113 -3.72 7.31 -37.30
CA LEU A 113 -3.30 6.94 -38.66
C LEU A 113 -4.03 7.81 -39.69
N LYS A 114 -3.69 9.11 -39.73
CA LYS A 114 -3.91 9.98 -40.89
C LYS A 114 -2.71 10.87 -41.10
#